data_AF-C6SDQ0-F1
#
_entry.id   AF-C6SDQ0-F1
#
_cell.length_a   1.000
_cell.length_b   1.000
_cell.length_c   1.000
_cell.angle_alpha   90.00
_cell.angle_beta   90.00
_cell.angle_gamma   90.00
#
_symmetry.space_group_name_H-M   'P 1'
#
loop_
_entity.id
_entity.type
_entity.pdbx_description
1 polymer ?
#
loop_
_entity_poly.entity_id
_entity_poly.type
_entity_poly.pdbx_seq_one_letter_code
_entity_poly.pdbx_strand_id
1 'polypeptide(L)'
;MSIPTATPLTGEVKLTDDNSKIENINTANTGNTSGISIQQREYKVNNYGVESTAKAFIFKTPGGAQYTLSSYADPIVPSYSSPDFKIPDRHAGQRLADGSRIFICCSDSGATNQAEITKQDYMKFGAWIGPNGEIDLFAGGFPVGKTPASSSYYGSSTPETQGKGKITYQVWGIRVRNGQFVTSSYTPPKNSGYYSSTPTNTPVLSFITANFNTHKLSGEIIGNSDYGPNVKIENATIDGLSFSGDATSGGKNGKLEGKFFGKFNSTRSSDTGIGGKITFKDDRSLDTVFGGVIYEKKLDDKTSQDTNHLKK
;
A
#
# COMPACT_ATOMS: atom_id res chain seq x y z
N MET A 1 -25.75 10.30 -3.93
CA MET A 1 -24.79 10.90 -4.88
C MET A 1 -24.03 9.77 -5.56
N SER A 2 -23.91 9.79 -6.89
CA SER A 2 -23.11 8.82 -7.64
C SER A 2 -21.63 9.18 -7.57
N ILE A 3 -20.75 8.17 -7.43
CA ILE A 3 -19.30 8.37 -7.55
C ILE A 3 -18.99 8.86 -8.97
N PRO A 4 -18.31 10.01 -9.16
CA PRO A 4 -18.01 10.51 -10.49
C PRO A 4 -16.96 9.64 -11.19
N THR A 5 -17.15 9.46 -12.50
CA THR A 5 -16.17 8.80 -13.37
C THR A 5 -14.92 9.66 -13.48
N ALA A 6 -13.74 9.05 -13.33
CA ALA A 6 -12.47 9.71 -13.57
C ALA A 6 -12.22 9.89 -15.07
N THR A 7 -11.88 11.11 -15.46
CA THR A 7 -11.46 11.46 -16.82
C THR A 7 -9.96 11.23 -16.97
N PRO A 8 -9.49 10.64 -18.09
CA PRO A 8 -8.07 10.49 -18.34
C PRO A 8 -7.38 11.86 -18.47
N LEU A 9 -6.09 11.88 -18.15
CA LEU A 9 -5.23 13.02 -18.43
C LEU A 9 -5.14 13.24 -19.94
N THR A 10 -5.34 14.47 -20.36
CA THR A 10 -5.30 14.88 -21.77
C THR A 10 -3.92 15.46 -22.12
N GLY A 11 -3.45 15.17 -23.34
CA GLY A 11 -2.16 15.67 -23.83
C GLY A 11 -0.96 14.85 -23.34
N GLU A 12 0.24 15.31 -23.68
CA GLU A 12 1.47 14.66 -23.24
C GLU A 12 1.68 14.87 -21.74
N VAL A 13 1.74 13.77 -20.98
CA VAL A 13 2.00 13.81 -19.54
C VAL A 13 3.51 13.83 -19.31
N LYS A 14 4.03 14.96 -18.83
CA LYS A 14 5.43 15.07 -18.41
C LYS A 14 5.66 14.26 -17.13
N LEU A 15 6.37 13.14 -17.27
CA LEU A 15 6.82 12.32 -16.14
C LEU A 15 8.00 12.99 -15.44
N THR A 16 8.20 12.69 -14.15
CA THR A 16 9.41 13.14 -13.44
C THR A 16 10.64 12.36 -13.92
N ASP A 17 11.82 12.96 -13.83
CA ASP A 17 13.09 12.29 -14.16
C ASP A 17 13.29 11.01 -13.32
N ASP A 18 12.77 11.02 -12.09
CA ASP A 18 12.82 9.90 -11.16
C ASP A 18 11.78 8.81 -11.44
N ASN A 19 10.84 9.00 -12.38
CA ASN A 19 9.78 8.03 -12.67
C ASN A 19 10.34 6.63 -13.00
N SER A 20 11.50 6.56 -13.65
CA SER A 20 12.19 5.29 -13.96
C SER A 20 12.62 4.49 -12.72
N LYS A 21 12.65 5.11 -11.54
CA LYS A 21 13.00 4.48 -10.27
C LYS A 21 11.79 3.84 -9.56
N ILE A 22 10.57 4.08 -10.06
CA ILE A 22 9.35 3.45 -9.55
C ILE A 22 9.36 1.97 -9.95
N GLU A 23 9.15 1.11 -8.96
CA GLU A 23 8.95 -0.32 -9.20
C GLU A 23 7.47 -0.66 -9.02
N ASN A 24 6.97 -1.47 -9.95
CA ASN A 24 5.59 -1.94 -10.00
C ASN A 24 5.56 -3.45 -9.75
N ILE A 25 4.62 -3.89 -8.93
CA ILE A 25 4.35 -5.28 -8.55
C ILE A 25 2.90 -5.55 -8.95
N ASN A 26 2.69 -6.45 -9.91
CA ASN A 26 1.36 -6.74 -10.47
C ASN A 26 1.06 -8.24 -10.44
N THR A 27 -0.21 -8.58 -10.33
CA THR A 27 -0.70 -9.96 -10.44
C THR A 27 -1.07 -10.34 -11.87
N ALA A 28 -1.29 -9.35 -12.74
CA ALA A 28 -1.52 -9.55 -14.18
C ALA A 28 -0.27 -9.98 -14.97
N ASN A 29 0.93 -10.00 -14.35
CA ASN A 29 2.21 -10.32 -15.01
C ASN A 29 2.43 -11.82 -15.37
N THR A 30 1.36 -12.57 -15.63
CA THR A 30 1.44 -13.90 -16.24
C THR A 30 0.98 -13.84 -17.71
N GLY A 31 1.72 -13.13 -18.58
CA GLY A 31 1.46 -13.05 -20.03
C GLY A 31 1.81 -11.70 -20.71
N ASN A 32 1.40 -11.54 -21.98
CA ASN A 32 1.63 -10.36 -22.84
C ASN A 32 0.78 -9.12 -22.49
N THR A 33 -0.06 -9.18 -21.45
CA THR A 33 -0.90 -8.08 -21.00
C THR A 33 -0.24 -7.34 -19.84
N SER A 34 0.19 -6.10 -20.08
CA SER A 34 0.68 -5.19 -19.03
C SER A 34 -0.44 -4.83 -18.07
N GLY A 35 -0.24 -4.98 -16.76
CA GLY A 35 -1.15 -4.50 -15.72
C GLY A 35 -1.14 -2.98 -15.54
N ILE A 36 -1.73 -2.50 -14.45
CA ILE A 36 -1.67 -1.10 -14.02
C ILE A 36 -0.23 -0.71 -13.72
N SER A 37 0.24 0.39 -14.31
CA SER A 37 1.53 0.98 -13.98
C SER A 37 1.35 2.25 -13.17
N ILE A 38 1.92 2.27 -11.97
CA ILE A 38 2.10 3.48 -11.16
C ILE A 38 3.27 4.26 -11.74
N GLN A 39 3.06 5.56 -11.94
CA GLN A 39 4.02 6.52 -12.46
C GLN A 39 3.98 7.80 -11.61
N GLN A 40 4.95 8.68 -11.80
CA GLN A 40 4.96 10.01 -11.17
C GLN A 40 5.10 11.09 -12.25
N ARG A 41 4.25 12.11 -12.18
CA ARG A 41 4.26 13.26 -13.08
C ARG A 41 4.64 14.55 -12.38
N GLU A 42 5.03 15.53 -13.17
CA GLU A 42 5.09 16.93 -12.78
C GLU A 42 3.83 17.67 -13.25
N TYR A 43 3.34 18.62 -12.44
CA TYR A 43 2.25 19.50 -12.83
C TYR A 43 2.41 20.88 -12.20
N LYS A 44 1.91 21.92 -12.88
CA LYS A 44 1.91 23.28 -12.36
C LYS A 44 0.80 23.47 -11.34
N VAL A 45 1.15 24.10 -10.22
CA VAL A 45 0.23 24.56 -9.18
C VAL A 45 0.34 26.06 -9.09
N ASN A 46 -0.79 26.75 -9.16
CA ASN A 46 -0.89 28.16 -8.85
C ASN A 46 -1.44 28.31 -7.43
N ASN A 47 -0.65 28.89 -6.53
CA ASN A 47 -1.09 29.19 -5.18
C ASN A 47 -1.04 30.70 -4.96
N TYR A 48 -2.21 31.35 -4.95
CA TYR A 48 -2.36 32.80 -4.79
C TYR A 48 -1.51 33.63 -5.76
N GLY A 49 -1.42 33.22 -7.04
CA GLY A 49 -0.67 33.92 -8.08
C GLY A 49 0.78 33.50 -8.22
N VAL A 50 1.30 32.65 -7.33
CA VAL A 50 2.65 32.09 -7.42
C VAL A 50 2.58 30.71 -8.09
N GLU A 51 3.20 30.57 -9.27
CA GLU A 51 3.35 29.28 -9.92
C GLU A 51 4.48 28.46 -9.29
N SER A 52 4.22 27.19 -9.06
CA SER A 52 5.20 26.20 -8.62
C SER A 52 4.97 24.87 -9.34
N THR A 53 6.00 24.02 -9.35
CA THR A 53 5.89 22.65 -9.87
C THR A 53 5.67 21.70 -8.70
N ALA A 54 4.60 20.90 -8.78
CA ALA A 54 4.31 19.82 -7.85
C ALA A 54 4.46 18.46 -8.54
N LYS A 55 4.60 17.41 -7.72
CA LYS A 55 4.71 16.01 -8.17
C LYS A 55 3.49 15.24 -7.66
N ALA A 56 2.99 14.30 -8.47
CA ALA A 56 1.90 13.42 -8.06
C ALA A 56 2.03 12.03 -8.69
N PHE A 57 1.56 11.01 -7.99
CA PHE A 57 1.38 9.68 -8.57
C PHE A 57 0.22 9.69 -9.57
N ILE A 58 0.39 8.95 -10.66
CA ILE A 58 -0.64 8.68 -11.66
C ILE A 58 -0.67 7.18 -11.97
N PHE A 59 -1.78 6.75 -12.54
CA PHE A 59 -2.05 5.35 -12.83
C PHE A 59 -2.30 5.19 -14.32
N LYS A 60 -1.42 4.43 -14.99
CA LYS A 60 -1.56 4.08 -16.40
C LYS A 60 -2.25 2.72 -16.50
N THR A 61 -3.40 2.71 -17.16
CA THR A 61 -4.17 1.50 -17.47
C THR A 61 -3.47 0.63 -18.53
N PRO A 62 -3.82 -0.67 -18.64
CA PRO A 62 -3.37 -1.52 -19.73
C PRO A 62 -3.63 -0.94 -21.13
N GLY A 63 -4.76 -0.22 -21.30
CA GLY A 63 -5.11 0.49 -22.53
C GLY A 63 -4.31 1.78 -22.78
N GLY A 64 -3.39 2.14 -21.89
CA GLY A 64 -2.48 3.28 -22.03
C GLY A 64 -2.98 4.60 -21.45
N ALA A 65 -4.27 4.72 -21.12
CA ALA A 65 -4.83 5.92 -20.51
C ALA A 65 -4.26 6.15 -19.10
N GLN A 66 -3.90 7.41 -18.79
CA GLN A 66 -3.29 7.82 -17.52
C GLN A 66 -4.28 8.62 -16.70
N TYR A 67 -4.33 8.38 -15.38
CA TYR A 67 -5.30 9.01 -14.48
C TYR A 67 -4.62 9.56 -13.23
N THR A 68 -5.04 10.76 -12.80
CA THR A 68 -4.98 11.13 -11.38
C THR A 68 -6.24 10.65 -10.69
N LEU A 69 -6.08 9.87 -9.63
CA LEU A 69 -7.20 9.39 -8.83
C LEU A 69 -7.39 10.30 -7.61
N SER A 70 -8.65 10.51 -7.22
CA SER A 70 -9.04 11.29 -6.05
C SER A 70 -9.60 10.39 -4.95
N SER A 71 -10.11 10.98 -3.87
CA SER A 71 -10.77 10.30 -2.76
C SER A 71 -11.92 9.35 -3.14
N TYR A 72 -12.43 9.41 -4.36
CA TYR A 72 -13.43 8.48 -4.87
C TYR A 72 -12.89 7.07 -5.16
N ALA A 73 -11.58 6.94 -5.34
CA ALA A 73 -10.90 5.65 -5.50
C ALA A 73 -10.37 5.10 -4.15
N ASP A 74 -10.51 5.86 -3.07
CA ASP A 74 -9.96 5.54 -1.74
C ASP A 74 -10.96 4.78 -0.86
N PRO A 75 -10.49 4.10 0.21
CA PRO A 75 -11.37 3.61 1.25
C PRO A 75 -12.15 4.75 1.91
N ILE A 76 -13.41 4.46 2.25
CA ILE A 76 -14.18 5.32 3.14
C ILE A 76 -13.57 5.21 4.54
N VAL A 77 -13.01 6.31 5.04
CA VAL A 77 -12.41 6.36 6.37
C VAL A 77 -13.48 6.45 7.47
N PRO A 78 -13.24 5.86 8.66
CA PRO A 78 -14.22 5.90 9.73
C PRO A 78 -14.41 7.34 10.24
N SER A 79 -15.67 7.73 10.44
CA SER A 79 -15.99 8.96 11.17
C SER A 79 -15.68 8.77 12.66
N TYR A 80 -15.10 9.78 13.30
CA TYR A 80 -14.86 9.77 14.76
C TYR A 80 -16.15 9.52 15.58
N SER A 81 -17.28 10.01 15.07
CA SER A 81 -18.59 9.78 15.68
C SER A 81 -19.14 8.37 15.49
N SER A 82 -18.58 7.57 14.56
CA SER A 82 -19.04 6.21 14.31
C SER A 82 -18.75 5.30 15.51
N PRO A 83 -19.73 4.53 16.01
CA PRO A 83 -19.51 3.57 17.08
C PRO A 83 -18.56 2.45 16.65
N ASP A 84 -18.69 1.96 15.42
CA ASP A 84 -17.90 0.84 14.91
C ASP A 84 -16.45 1.25 14.60
N PHE A 85 -16.24 2.53 14.24
CA PHE A 85 -14.94 3.12 13.92
C PHE A 85 -14.06 2.23 13.02
N LYS A 86 -14.68 1.53 12.08
CA LYS A 86 -14.08 0.53 11.20
C LYS A 86 -14.07 1.02 9.74
N ILE A 87 -13.03 0.68 8.97
CA ILE A 87 -13.06 0.86 7.51
C ILE A 87 -13.96 -0.24 6.90
N PRO A 88 -14.93 0.08 6.02
CA PRO A 88 -15.76 -0.92 5.37
C PRO A 88 -14.94 -2.01 4.65
N ASP A 89 -15.44 -3.24 4.64
CA ASP A 89 -14.73 -4.36 4.01
C ASP A 89 -14.99 -4.45 2.49
N ARG A 90 -15.95 -3.68 1.95
CA ARG A 90 -16.32 -3.63 0.53
C ARG A 90 -16.25 -2.20 0.01
N HIS A 91 -15.72 -2.05 -1.20
CA HIS A 91 -15.52 -0.75 -1.83
C HIS A 91 -16.04 -0.75 -3.26
N ALA A 92 -16.69 0.35 -3.64
CA ALA A 92 -17.19 0.53 -4.99
C ALA A 92 -16.05 0.80 -5.99
N GLY A 93 -15.01 1.50 -5.53
CA GLY A 93 -13.97 2.09 -6.36
C GLY A 93 -14.50 3.22 -7.25
N GLN A 94 -13.60 3.83 -8.00
CA GLN A 94 -13.92 4.87 -8.97
C GLN A 94 -14.05 4.24 -10.37
N ARG A 95 -15.09 4.63 -11.12
CA ARG A 95 -15.21 4.27 -12.54
C ARG A 95 -14.22 5.09 -13.37
N LEU A 96 -13.63 4.47 -14.37
CA LEU A 96 -12.78 5.13 -15.37
C LEU A 96 -13.56 5.32 -16.68
N ALA A 97 -13.05 6.18 -17.56
CA ALA A 97 -13.71 6.54 -18.81
C ALA A 97 -13.91 5.37 -19.79
N ASP A 98 -13.07 4.33 -19.70
CA ASP A 98 -13.16 3.10 -20.49
C ASP A 98 -14.17 2.08 -19.93
N GLY A 99 -14.88 2.42 -18.85
CA GLY A 99 -15.83 1.53 -18.17
C GLY A 99 -15.20 0.62 -17.13
N SER A 100 -13.87 0.61 -17.00
CA SER A 100 -13.18 -0.09 -15.92
C SER A 100 -13.42 0.57 -14.56
N ARG A 101 -13.01 -0.11 -13.49
CA ARG A 101 -13.05 0.42 -12.11
C ARG A 101 -11.71 0.26 -11.44
N ILE A 102 -11.38 1.19 -10.56
CA ILE A 102 -10.14 1.15 -9.79
C ILE A 102 -10.40 1.52 -8.33
N PHE A 103 -9.69 0.84 -7.44
CA PHE A 103 -9.67 1.13 -6.01
C PHE A 103 -8.21 1.15 -5.56
N ILE A 104 -7.81 2.18 -4.82
CA ILE A 104 -6.44 2.34 -4.34
C ILE A 104 -6.43 2.59 -2.84
N CYS A 105 -5.32 2.22 -2.20
CA CYS A 105 -4.91 2.86 -0.98
C CYS A 105 -3.55 3.54 -1.14
N CYS A 106 -3.44 4.82 -0.80
CA CYS A 106 -4.56 5.77 -0.71
C CYS A 106 -4.10 7.05 -1.38
N SER A 107 -4.99 7.77 -2.06
CA SER A 107 -4.71 9.10 -2.56
C SER A 107 -4.42 10.04 -1.39
N ASP A 108 -3.71 11.13 -1.65
CA ASP A 108 -3.35 12.09 -0.61
C ASP A 108 -4.60 12.72 0.03
N SER A 109 -5.73 12.75 -0.69
CA SER A 109 -7.01 13.25 -0.18
C SER A 109 -7.79 12.27 0.71
N GLY A 110 -7.45 10.97 0.67
CA GLY A 110 -8.05 9.94 1.53
C GLY A 110 -7.23 9.63 2.79
N ALA A 111 -6.02 10.18 2.90
CA ALA A 111 -5.15 9.97 4.05
C ALA A 111 -5.67 10.67 5.31
N THR A 112 -5.63 10.00 6.45
CA THR A 112 -6.16 10.52 7.71
C THR A 112 -5.39 10.04 8.94
N ASN A 113 -5.32 10.87 9.99
CA ASN A 113 -4.66 10.52 11.26
C ASN A 113 -5.48 9.50 12.08
N GLN A 114 -6.76 9.35 11.77
CA GLN A 114 -7.66 8.40 12.40
C GLN A 114 -7.38 6.96 11.94
N ALA A 115 -6.72 6.79 10.80
CA ALA A 115 -6.44 5.51 10.19
C ALA A 115 -5.05 5.55 9.54
N GLU A 116 -4.00 5.33 10.34
CA GLU A 116 -2.60 5.38 9.89
C GLU A 116 -2.31 4.59 8.62
N ILE A 117 -3.03 3.48 8.39
CA ILE A 117 -2.87 2.66 7.19
C ILE A 117 -3.13 3.40 5.87
N THR A 118 -3.88 4.50 5.93
CA THR A 118 -4.20 5.36 4.77
C THR A 118 -3.06 6.32 4.41
N LYS A 119 -2.05 6.47 5.26
CA LYS A 119 -0.90 7.36 5.02
C LYS A 119 0.18 6.68 4.18
N GLN A 120 -0.19 6.34 2.95
CA GLN A 120 0.67 5.67 2.00
C GLN A 120 1.45 6.69 1.17
N ASP A 121 2.39 7.37 1.82
CA ASP A 121 3.21 8.41 1.18
C ASP A 121 4.34 7.82 0.30
N TYR A 122 4.64 6.53 0.49
CA TYR A 122 5.83 5.86 -0.06
C TYR A 122 5.55 5.05 -1.32
N MET A 123 4.29 4.61 -1.43
CA MET A 123 3.83 3.63 -2.38
C MET A 123 2.31 3.74 -2.53
N LYS A 124 1.74 3.23 -3.61
CA LYS A 124 0.30 3.04 -3.78
C LYS A 124 0.04 1.57 -4.07
N PHE A 125 -1.04 1.03 -3.54
CA PHE A 125 -1.53 -0.30 -3.89
C PHE A 125 -3.00 -0.25 -4.18
N GLY A 126 -3.51 -1.24 -4.88
CA GLY A 126 -4.88 -1.22 -5.31
C GLY A 126 -5.25 -2.42 -6.16
N ALA A 127 -6.45 -2.30 -6.68
CA ALA A 127 -7.04 -3.28 -7.58
C ALA A 127 -7.73 -2.53 -8.71
N TRP A 128 -7.63 -3.09 -9.90
CA TRP A 128 -8.31 -2.64 -11.10
C TRP A 128 -9.14 -3.78 -11.65
N ILE A 129 -10.37 -3.46 -12.07
CA ILE A 129 -11.27 -4.37 -12.76
C ILE A 129 -11.53 -3.77 -14.14
N GLY A 130 -11.01 -4.42 -15.17
CA GLY A 130 -11.16 -4.02 -16.57
C GLY A 130 -12.59 -4.07 -17.07
N PRO A 131 -12.85 -3.45 -18.24
CA PRO A 131 -14.20 -3.40 -18.81
C PRO A 131 -14.74 -4.80 -19.16
N ASN A 132 -13.86 -5.78 -19.40
CA ASN A 132 -14.25 -7.17 -19.66
C ASN A 132 -14.09 -8.08 -18.43
N GLY A 133 -13.89 -7.49 -17.25
CA GLY A 133 -13.73 -8.23 -16.00
C GLY A 133 -12.30 -8.73 -15.74
N GLU A 134 -11.30 -8.30 -16.51
CA GLU A 134 -9.89 -8.54 -16.19
C GLU A 134 -9.57 -7.96 -14.81
N ILE A 135 -8.74 -8.64 -14.03
CA ILE A 135 -8.36 -8.18 -12.70
C ILE A 135 -6.85 -7.96 -12.67
N ASP A 136 -6.44 -6.81 -12.17
CA ASP A 136 -5.07 -6.58 -11.76
C ASP A 136 -5.01 -6.01 -10.35
N LEU A 137 -4.38 -6.76 -9.46
CA LEU A 137 -3.96 -6.31 -8.15
C LEU A 137 -2.52 -5.81 -8.25
N PHE A 138 -2.28 -4.58 -7.78
CA PHE A 138 -1.02 -3.88 -8.00
C PHE A 138 -0.53 -3.14 -6.77
N ALA A 139 0.78 -3.08 -6.59
CA ALA A 139 1.47 -2.24 -5.63
C ALA A 139 2.71 -1.64 -6.28
N GLY A 140 3.07 -0.43 -5.93
CA GLY A 140 4.26 0.20 -6.49
C GLY A 140 4.58 1.53 -5.87
N GLY A 141 5.79 1.97 -6.10
CA GLY A 141 6.35 3.16 -5.45
C GLY A 141 7.85 3.17 -5.61
N PHE A 142 8.51 3.99 -4.80
CA PHE A 142 9.96 4.11 -4.83
C PHE A 142 10.57 3.15 -3.81
N PRO A 143 11.31 2.13 -4.25
CA PRO A 143 12.01 1.27 -3.31
C PRO A 143 12.93 2.09 -2.40
N VAL A 144 13.15 1.59 -1.19
CA VAL A 144 14.10 2.18 -0.26
C VAL A 144 15.46 2.43 -0.95
N GLY A 145 16.09 3.58 -0.72
CA GLY A 145 17.37 3.94 -1.35
C GLY A 145 17.29 4.36 -2.82
N LYS A 146 16.12 4.23 -3.47
CA LYS A 146 15.83 4.79 -4.80
C LYS A 146 14.94 6.03 -4.74
N THR A 147 14.49 6.41 -3.56
CA THR A 147 13.72 7.64 -3.36
C THR A 147 14.60 8.87 -3.59
N PRO A 148 14.16 9.87 -4.36
CA PRO A 148 14.90 11.11 -4.58
C PRO A 148 15.14 11.85 -3.26
N ALA A 149 16.38 12.29 -3.03
CA ALA A 149 16.72 13.10 -1.86
C ALA A 149 16.03 14.47 -1.94
N SER A 150 15.66 15.02 -0.78
CA SER A 150 15.22 16.42 -0.74
C SER A 150 16.42 17.34 -1.00
N SER A 151 16.21 18.45 -1.72
CA SER A 151 17.26 19.47 -1.93
C SER A 151 17.76 20.11 -0.63
N SER A 152 17.00 19.98 0.47
CA SER A 152 17.36 20.45 1.81
C SER A 152 18.03 19.40 2.70
N TYR A 153 18.25 18.17 2.20
CA TYR A 153 18.83 17.08 2.99
C TYR A 153 20.36 17.05 2.85
N TYR A 154 21.06 17.42 3.93
CA TYR A 154 22.52 17.31 4.04
C TYR A 154 22.90 16.07 4.85
N GLY A 155 23.03 14.91 4.21
CA GLY A 155 23.52 13.69 4.85
C GLY A 155 23.47 12.44 3.96
N SER A 156 24.24 11.41 4.29
CA SER A 156 23.95 10.05 3.80
C SER A 156 23.01 9.37 4.79
N SER A 157 21.95 8.75 4.30
CA SER A 157 21.11 7.88 5.11
C SER A 157 21.35 6.44 4.73
N THR A 158 21.92 5.64 5.64
CA THR A 158 21.82 4.19 5.54
C THR A 158 20.36 3.82 5.78
N PRO A 159 19.66 3.24 4.80
CA PRO A 159 18.27 2.86 5.02
C PRO A 159 18.14 1.80 6.11
N GLU A 160 17.05 1.82 6.88
CA GLU A 160 16.85 0.91 8.02
C GLU A 160 16.87 -0.57 7.60
N THR A 161 16.49 -0.85 6.36
CA THR A 161 16.52 -2.19 5.74
C THR A 161 17.93 -2.71 5.47
N GLN A 162 18.95 -1.84 5.48
CA GLN A 162 20.36 -2.21 5.44
C GLN A 162 20.97 -2.36 6.85
N GLY A 163 20.20 -2.03 7.89
CA GLY A 163 20.60 -2.14 9.29
C GLY A 163 20.34 -3.50 9.91
N LYS A 164 20.45 -3.55 11.24
CA LYS A 164 20.05 -4.68 12.08
C LYS A 164 18.74 -4.35 12.80
N GLY A 165 18.17 -5.33 13.48
CA GLY A 165 16.95 -5.16 14.26
C GLY A 165 15.66 -5.54 13.54
N LYS A 166 14.55 -5.05 14.09
CA LYS A 166 13.20 -5.45 13.71
C LYS A 166 12.30 -4.26 13.42
N ILE A 167 11.44 -4.42 12.44
CA ILE A 167 10.35 -3.48 12.13
C ILE A 167 9.05 -4.27 12.04
N THR A 168 8.03 -3.83 12.76
CA THR A 168 6.66 -4.33 12.62
C THR A 168 5.87 -3.31 11.82
N TYR A 169 5.27 -3.75 10.73
CA TYR A 169 4.42 -2.96 9.86
C TYR A 169 2.98 -3.30 10.15
N GLN A 170 2.15 -2.26 10.23
CA GLN A 170 0.71 -2.40 10.12
C GLN A 170 0.36 -2.45 8.63
N VAL A 171 -0.33 -3.51 8.20
CA VAL A 171 -0.61 -3.78 6.78
C VAL A 171 -2.12 -3.90 6.52
N TRP A 172 -2.51 -3.78 5.25
CA TRP A 172 -3.88 -3.97 4.81
C TRP A 172 -3.92 -4.60 3.43
N GLY A 173 -4.74 -5.65 3.29
CA GLY A 173 -4.86 -6.44 2.07
C GLY A 173 -6.06 -6.02 1.22
N ILE A 174 -5.90 -6.07 -0.11
CA ILE A 174 -6.96 -5.85 -1.10
C ILE A 174 -7.05 -7.09 -2.00
N ARG A 175 -8.29 -7.57 -2.17
CA ARG A 175 -8.71 -8.61 -3.10
C ARG A 175 -9.77 -8.08 -4.07
N VAL A 176 -9.98 -8.80 -5.16
CA VAL A 176 -11.22 -8.71 -5.93
C VAL A 176 -11.98 -10.02 -5.78
N ARG A 177 -13.21 -9.94 -5.29
CA ARG A 177 -14.07 -11.11 -5.12
C ARG A 177 -15.48 -10.78 -5.61
N ASN A 178 -16.06 -11.66 -6.44
CA ASN A 178 -17.39 -11.47 -7.03
C ASN A 178 -17.55 -10.10 -7.71
N GLY A 179 -16.51 -9.62 -8.41
CA GLY A 179 -16.53 -8.33 -9.09
C GLY A 179 -16.54 -7.10 -8.16
N GLN A 180 -16.22 -7.27 -6.88
CA GLN A 180 -16.11 -6.20 -5.88
C GLN A 180 -14.69 -6.10 -5.34
N PHE A 181 -14.25 -4.88 -5.05
CA PHE A 181 -13.04 -4.64 -4.26
C PHE A 181 -13.37 -4.93 -2.80
N VAL A 182 -12.60 -5.84 -2.21
CA VAL A 182 -12.80 -6.25 -0.81
C VAL A 182 -11.48 -6.21 -0.08
N THR A 183 -11.53 -5.91 1.21
CA THR A 183 -10.35 -5.60 1.99
C THR A 183 -10.28 -6.35 3.30
N SER A 184 -9.06 -6.61 3.75
CA SER A 184 -8.83 -7.24 5.04
C SER A 184 -9.44 -6.40 6.18
N SER A 185 -9.72 -7.03 7.31
CA SER A 185 -10.30 -6.36 8.47
C SER A 185 -9.39 -5.24 8.96
N TYR A 186 -9.96 -4.05 9.17
CA TYR A 186 -9.25 -2.93 9.74
C TYR A 186 -10.15 -2.05 10.62
N THR A 187 -9.87 -2.08 11.92
CA THR A 187 -10.49 -1.18 12.91
C THR A 187 -9.36 -0.43 13.62
N PRO A 188 -9.12 0.85 13.31
CA PRO A 188 -8.08 1.63 13.96
C PRO A 188 -8.36 1.84 15.46
N PRO A 189 -7.33 2.15 16.26
CA PRO A 189 -7.51 2.56 17.64
C PRO A 189 -8.30 3.88 17.75
N LYS A 190 -9.40 3.87 18.53
CA LYS A 190 -10.23 5.04 18.81
C LYS A 190 -9.87 5.64 20.17
N ASN A 191 -9.09 6.71 20.18
CA ASN A 191 -8.71 7.38 21.43
C ASN A 191 -9.75 8.44 21.83
N SER A 192 -10.19 8.44 23.09
CA SER A 192 -11.20 9.38 23.63
C SER A 192 -10.65 10.75 24.04
N GLY A 193 -9.40 11.07 23.70
CA GLY A 193 -8.79 12.36 23.99
C GLY A 193 -7.31 12.40 23.64
N TYR A 194 -6.72 13.60 23.68
CA TYR A 194 -5.33 13.86 23.28
C TYR A 194 -4.28 13.13 24.14
N TYR A 195 -4.66 12.74 25.36
CA TYR A 195 -3.78 12.08 26.35
C TYR A 195 -4.16 10.63 26.68
N SER A 196 -5.21 10.08 26.06
CA SER A 196 -5.57 8.68 26.31
C SER A 196 -4.68 7.76 25.48
N SER A 197 -3.85 6.96 26.16
CA SER A 197 -3.04 5.89 25.54
C SER A 197 -3.82 4.59 25.37
N THR A 198 -5.01 4.48 25.97
CA THR A 198 -5.87 3.30 25.85
C THR A 198 -7.01 3.58 24.86
N PRO A 199 -7.13 2.78 23.78
CA PRO A 199 -8.24 2.87 22.85
C PRO A 199 -9.56 2.53 23.54
N THR A 200 -10.63 3.23 23.16
CA THR A 200 -12.01 2.99 23.63
C THR A 200 -12.72 1.89 22.86
N ASN A 201 -12.14 1.42 21.77
CA ASN A 201 -12.58 0.27 21.00
C ASN A 201 -11.53 -0.84 21.05
N THR A 202 -11.87 -2.02 20.53
CA THR A 202 -10.91 -3.10 20.30
C THR A 202 -10.37 -2.99 18.87
N PRO A 203 -9.11 -2.57 18.66
CA PRO A 203 -8.57 -2.43 17.32
C PRO A 203 -8.40 -3.80 16.65
N VAL A 204 -8.59 -3.84 15.34
CA VAL A 204 -8.31 -5.02 14.50
C VAL A 204 -7.30 -4.58 13.47
N LEU A 205 -6.06 -5.06 13.60
CA LEU A 205 -4.91 -4.65 12.81
C LEU A 205 -4.19 -5.89 12.31
N SER A 206 -3.77 -5.87 11.04
CA SER A 206 -2.91 -6.89 10.48
C SER A 206 -1.45 -6.47 10.59
N PHE A 207 -0.57 -7.41 10.92
CA PHE A 207 0.84 -7.12 11.15
C PHE A 207 1.75 -8.04 10.36
N ILE A 208 2.83 -7.45 9.84
CA ILE A 208 3.97 -8.17 9.26
C ILE A 208 5.23 -7.64 9.93
N THR A 209 6.06 -8.54 10.46
CA THR A 209 7.33 -8.19 11.10
C THR A 209 8.49 -8.68 10.26
N ALA A 210 9.36 -7.74 9.90
CA ALA A 210 10.65 -7.99 9.29
C ALA A 210 11.73 -8.00 10.38
N ASN A 211 12.52 -9.07 10.43
CA ASN A 211 13.73 -9.17 11.24
C ASN A 211 14.96 -9.16 10.33
N PHE A 212 15.71 -8.06 10.37
CA PHE A 212 16.92 -7.83 9.57
C PHE A 212 18.17 -8.47 10.20
N ASN A 213 18.08 -8.99 11.43
CA ASN A 213 19.14 -9.84 11.99
C ASN A 213 19.17 -11.20 11.30
N THR A 214 17.99 -11.79 11.09
CA THR A 214 17.82 -13.14 10.53
C THR A 214 17.39 -13.16 9.07
N HIS A 215 17.11 -11.99 8.49
CA HIS A 215 16.58 -11.85 7.13
C HIS A 215 15.27 -12.62 6.94
N LYS A 216 14.42 -12.61 7.98
CA LYS A 216 13.13 -13.31 7.99
C LYS A 216 11.95 -12.36 8.17
N LEU A 217 10.83 -12.73 7.60
CA LEU A 217 9.57 -12.00 7.65
C LEU A 217 8.42 -12.96 7.92
N SER A 218 7.56 -12.61 8.86
CA SER A 218 6.34 -13.36 9.18
C SER A 218 5.21 -12.40 9.55
N GLY A 219 3.97 -12.87 9.41
CA GLY A 219 2.81 -12.07 9.79
C GLY A 219 1.50 -12.66 9.31
N GLU A 220 0.42 -11.93 9.56
CA GLU A 220 -0.91 -12.34 9.17
C GLU A 220 -1.75 -11.14 8.73
N ILE A 221 -2.41 -11.30 7.58
CA ILE A 221 -3.44 -10.39 7.08
C ILE A 221 -4.79 -10.96 7.49
N ILE A 222 -5.48 -10.27 8.39
CA ILE A 222 -6.72 -10.72 9.01
C ILE A 222 -7.89 -10.51 8.03
N GLY A 223 -8.52 -11.59 7.61
CA GLY A 223 -9.68 -11.59 6.73
C GLY A 223 -11.00 -11.23 7.43
N ASN A 224 -12.09 -11.41 6.68
CA ASN A 224 -13.48 -11.24 7.11
C ASN A 224 -14.40 -11.98 6.12
N SER A 225 -15.71 -11.88 6.27
CA SER A 225 -16.68 -12.51 5.37
C SER A 225 -16.54 -12.11 3.90
N ASP A 226 -16.08 -10.88 3.63
CA ASP A 226 -15.99 -10.31 2.29
C ASP A 226 -14.65 -10.63 1.64
N TYR A 227 -13.56 -10.29 2.33
CA TYR A 227 -12.18 -10.62 1.93
C TYR A 227 -11.92 -12.12 1.88
N GLY A 228 -12.64 -12.90 2.69
CA GLY A 228 -12.44 -14.34 2.85
C GLY A 228 -11.38 -14.66 3.91
N PRO A 229 -10.72 -15.82 3.81
CA PRO A 229 -9.81 -16.31 4.84
C PRO A 229 -8.60 -15.40 5.03
N ASN A 230 -8.04 -15.45 6.24
CA ASN A 230 -6.77 -14.82 6.59
C ASN A 230 -5.65 -15.29 5.66
N VAL A 231 -4.64 -14.44 5.49
CA VAL A 231 -3.41 -14.81 4.79
C VAL A 231 -2.27 -14.85 5.77
N LYS A 232 -1.72 -16.04 5.98
CA LYS A 232 -0.60 -16.27 6.91
C LYS A 232 0.71 -16.37 6.14
N ILE A 233 1.72 -15.63 6.59
CA ILE A 233 3.08 -15.65 6.05
C ILE A 233 3.99 -16.19 7.15
N GLU A 234 4.68 -17.29 6.85
CA GLU A 234 5.61 -17.92 7.79
C GLU A 234 7.00 -17.96 7.16
N ASN A 235 7.99 -17.37 7.85
CA ASN A 235 9.41 -17.51 7.53
C ASN A 235 9.81 -17.11 6.10
N ALA A 236 9.12 -16.12 5.51
CA ALA A 236 9.54 -15.51 4.26
C ALA A 236 10.95 -14.93 4.38
N THR A 237 11.69 -14.91 3.28
CA THR A 237 13.07 -14.46 3.24
C THR A 237 13.15 -13.02 2.76
N ILE A 238 13.99 -12.24 3.44
CA ILE A 238 14.35 -10.88 3.03
C ILE A 238 15.67 -10.97 2.26
N ASP A 239 15.69 -10.43 1.05
CA ASP A 239 16.90 -10.29 0.24
C ASP A 239 17.06 -8.82 -0.18
N GLY A 240 17.99 -8.14 0.49
CA GLY A 240 18.19 -6.70 0.38
C GLY A 240 16.90 -5.91 0.65
N LEU A 241 16.34 -5.32 -0.42
CA LEU A 241 15.15 -4.45 -0.37
C LEU A 241 13.86 -5.16 -0.80
N SER A 242 13.96 -6.46 -1.12
CA SER A 242 12.85 -7.29 -1.53
C SER A 242 12.65 -8.42 -0.53
N PHE A 243 11.48 -9.03 -0.56
CA PHE A 243 11.20 -10.24 0.20
C PHE A 243 10.31 -11.16 -0.61
N SER A 244 10.46 -12.46 -0.37
CA SER A 244 9.68 -13.49 -1.03
C SER A 244 9.55 -14.72 -0.15
N GLY A 245 8.56 -15.55 -0.45
CA GLY A 245 8.33 -16.77 0.30
C GLY A 245 6.98 -17.39 0.01
N ASP A 246 6.54 -18.21 0.95
CA ASP A 246 5.24 -18.87 0.91
C ASP A 246 4.25 -18.19 1.85
N ALA A 247 2.99 -18.25 1.47
CA ALA A 247 1.87 -17.85 2.30
C ALA A 247 0.76 -18.89 2.21
N THR A 248 -0.14 -18.93 3.19
CA THR A 248 -1.30 -19.82 3.18
C THR A 248 -2.58 -19.03 3.41
N SER A 249 -3.66 -19.45 2.74
CA SER A 249 -4.99 -18.83 2.87
C SER A 249 -6.05 -19.86 2.51
N GLY A 250 -6.99 -20.13 3.42
CA GLY A 250 -8.09 -21.09 3.17
C GLY A 250 -7.62 -22.50 2.77
N GLY A 251 -6.48 -22.95 3.31
CA GLY A 251 -5.88 -24.24 2.96
C GLY A 251 -5.15 -24.28 1.61
N LYS A 252 -4.99 -23.13 0.93
CA LYS A 252 -4.23 -23.00 -0.31
C LYS A 252 -2.86 -22.37 -0.07
N ASN A 253 -1.87 -22.83 -0.81
CA ASN A 253 -0.52 -22.27 -0.81
C ASN A 253 -0.42 -21.15 -1.86
N GLY A 254 0.16 -20.03 -1.47
CA GLY A 254 0.41 -18.87 -2.31
C GLY A 254 1.87 -18.46 -2.29
N LYS A 255 2.30 -17.74 -3.33
CA LYS A 255 3.66 -17.18 -3.44
C LYS A 255 3.63 -15.70 -3.12
N LEU A 256 4.41 -15.32 -2.10
CA LEU A 256 4.64 -13.96 -1.66
C LEU A 256 5.80 -13.34 -2.45
N GLU A 257 5.58 -12.12 -2.94
CA GLU A 257 6.60 -11.24 -3.49
C GLU A 257 6.35 -9.81 -3.01
N GLY A 258 7.36 -9.12 -2.50
CA GLY A 258 7.20 -7.74 -2.08
C GLY A 258 8.50 -6.99 -1.88
N LYS A 259 8.37 -5.71 -1.53
CA LYS A 259 9.46 -4.75 -1.39
C LYS A 259 9.21 -3.79 -0.23
N PHE A 260 10.31 -3.22 0.25
CA PHE A 260 10.29 -2.06 1.14
C PHE A 260 10.36 -0.77 0.32
N PHE A 261 9.55 0.23 0.68
CA PHE A 261 9.42 1.51 -0.03
C PHE A 261 9.88 2.69 0.84
N GLY A 262 10.54 3.68 0.25
CA GLY A 262 11.14 4.82 0.96
C GLY A 262 10.36 6.13 0.83
N LYS A 263 10.48 7.02 1.82
CA LYS A 263 9.77 8.31 1.89
C LYS A 263 10.36 9.43 1.04
N PHE A 264 9.49 10.17 0.35
CA PHE A 264 9.81 11.42 -0.35
C PHE A 264 10.07 12.57 0.62
N ASN A 265 11.12 13.35 0.38
CA ASN A 265 11.34 14.64 1.05
C ASN A 265 11.33 14.59 2.60
N SER A 266 11.67 13.45 3.21
CA SER A 266 11.77 13.37 4.66
C SER A 266 13.15 13.78 5.13
N THR A 267 13.23 14.69 6.10
CA THR A 267 14.44 14.93 6.90
C THR A 267 14.71 13.80 7.90
N ARG A 268 13.72 12.92 8.12
CA ARG A 268 13.84 11.66 8.86
C ARG A 268 13.88 10.52 7.85
N SER A 269 15.07 10.18 7.39
CA SER A 269 15.38 9.08 6.46
C SER A 269 15.03 7.67 7.00
N SER A 270 14.25 7.60 8.07
CA SER A 270 13.93 6.44 8.90
C SER A 270 12.47 5.97 8.72
N ASP A 271 11.70 6.61 7.84
CA ASP A 271 10.33 6.17 7.53
C ASP A 271 10.34 5.29 6.27
N THR A 272 9.94 4.02 6.42
CA THR A 272 9.77 3.06 5.32
C THR A 272 8.35 2.49 5.30
N GLY A 273 7.90 2.08 4.12
CA GLY A 273 6.69 1.30 3.92
C GLY A 273 7.00 -0.12 3.48
N ILE A 274 5.98 -0.97 3.49
CA ILE A 274 6.04 -2.32 2.96
C ILE A 274 4.90 -2.52 1.96
N GLY A 275 5.15 -3.24 0.88
CA GLY A 275 4.08 -3.64 -0.03
C GLY A 275 4.45 -4.87 -0.84
N GLY A 276 3.44 -5.60 -1.30
CA GLY A 276 3.67 -6.83 -2.04
C GLY A 276 2.37 -7.49 -2.50
N LYS A 277 2.53 -8.59 -3.22
CA LYS A 277 1.44 -9.43 -3.71
C LYS A 277 1.61 -10.86 -3.21
N ILE A 278 0.50 -11.57 -3.11
CA ILE A 278 0.45 -12.99 -2.85
C ILE A 278 -0.43 -13.61 -3.93
N THR A 279 0.11 -14.57 -4.66
CA THR A 279 -0.58 -15.24 -5.77
C THR A 279 -0.84 -16.70 -5.46
N PHE A 280 -2.08 -17.15 -5.65
CA PHE A 280 -2.53 -18.50 -5.36
C PHE A 280 -2.87 -19.21 -6.67
N LYS A 281 -1.91 -19.97 -7.22
CA LYS A 281 -2.06 -20.60 -8.55
C LYS A 281 -3.31 -21.47 -8.66
N ASP A 282 -3.66 -22.18 -7.59
CA ASP A 282 -4.80 -23.10 -7.56
C ASP A 282 -6.15 -22.38 -7.38
N ASP A 283 -6.13 -21.12 -6.92
CA ASP A 283 -7.33 -20.32 -6.70
C ASP A 283 -6.99 -18.82 -6.74
N ARG A 284 -7.01 -18.24 -7.93
CA ARG A 284 -6.68 -16.82 -8.16
C ARG A 284 -7.67 -15.86 -7.51
N SER A 285 -8.84 -16.33 -7.03
CA SER A 285 -9.76 -15.48 -6.25
C SER A 285 -9.20 -15.12 -4.87
N LEU A 286 -8.17 -15.86 -4.41
CA LEU A 286 -7.45 -15.58 -3.17
C LEU A 286 -6.25 -14.65 -3.39
N ASP A 287 -5.87 -14.35 -4.63
CA ASP A 287 -4.79 -13.40 -4.92
C ASP A 287 -5.04 -12.10 -4.17
N THR A 288 -4.02 -11.58 -3.51
CA THR A 288 -4.12 -10.33 -2.77
C THR A 288 -2.91 -9.46 -3.01
N VAL A 289 -3.11 -8.16 -2.96
CA VAL A 289 -2.03 -7.19 -2.78
C VAL A 289 -2.15 -6.58 -1.39
N PHE A 290 -1.06 -6.08 -0.84
CA PHE A 290 -1.06 -5.35 0.42
C PHE A 290 -0.06 -4.20 0.38
N GLY A 291 -0.34 -3.21 1.22
CA GLY A 291 0.57 -2.13 1.58
C GLY A 291 0.51 -1.86 3.08
N GLY A 292 1.51 -1.16 3.61
CA GLY A 292 1.62 -0.93 5.03
C GLY A 292 2.64 0.12 5.44
N VAL A 293 2.43 0.60 6.66
CA VAL A 293 3.23 1.63 7.32
C VAL A 293 3.89 1.05 8.56
N ILE A 294 4.97 1.68 9.03
CA ILE A 294 5.62 1.28 10.28
C ILE A 294 4.61 1.41 11.43
N TYR A 295 4.42 0.32 12.15
CA TYR A 295 3.77 0.33 13.44
C TYR A 295 4.81 0.64 14.52
N GLU A 296 5.87 -0.15 14.62
CA GLU A 296 6.90 -0.02 15.64
C GLU A 296 8.25 -0.54 15.12
N LYS A 297 9.36 0.02 15.60
CA LYS A 297 10.72 -0.39 15.19
C LYS A 297 11.71 -0.43 16.34
N LYS A 298 12.60 -1.42 16.29
CA LYS A 298 13.74 -1.58 17.21
C LYS A 298 14.99 -1.94 16.40
N LEU A 299 15.67 -0.92 15.90
CA LEU A 299 16.85 -1.10 15.04
C LEU A 299 18.14 -1.40 15.83
N ASP A 300 18.15 -1.07 17.12
CA ASP A 300 19.28 -1.35 18.01
C ASP A 300 19.26 -2.77 18.59
N ASP A 301 18.14 -3.50 18.42
CA ASP A 301 18.03 -4.90 18.85
C ASP A 301 18.80 -5.83 17.89
N LYS A 302 20.06 -6.12 18.23
CA LYS A 302 20.94 -6.95 17.38
C LYS A 302 20.87 -8.43 17.69
N THR A 303 20.06 -8.85 18.67
CA THR A 303 20.08 -10.22 19.20
C THR A 303 18.79 -10.99 18.94
N SER A 304 17.65 -10.33 18.77
CA SER A 304 16.39 -11.01 18.47
C SER A 304 16.49 -11.83 17.19
N GLN A 305 16.10 -13.11 17.29
CA GLN A 305 16.09 -14.07 16.18
C GLN A 305 14.67 -14.32 15.64
N ASP A 306 13.65 -13.92 16.39
CA ASP A 306 12.24 -14.20 16.09
C ASP A 306 11.59 -13.12 15.21
N THR A 307 10.40 -13.44 14.71
CA THR A 307 9.54 -12.52 13.94
C THR A 307 8.31 -12.09 14.74
N ASN A 308 8.36 -12.15 16.09
CA ASN A 308 7.26 -11.69 16.93
C ASN A 308 7.02 -10.19 16.75
N HIS A 309 5.75 -9.78 16.74
CA HIS A 309 5.37 -8.39 16.57
C HIS A 309 5.87 -7.52 17.72
N LEU A 310 6.43 -6.36 17.36
CA LEU A 310 6.69 -5.27 18.28
C LEU A 310 5.36 -4.62 18.68
N LYS A 311 5.28 -4.10 19.90
CA LYS A 311 4.08 -3.49 20.50
C LYS A 311 4.37 -2.03 20.87
N LYS A 312 3.35 -1.16 20.76
CA LYS A 312 3.35 0.21 21.29
C LYS A 312 2.95 0.24 22.76
#